data_AF-A0A819QN57-F1
#
_entry.id   AF-A0A819QN57-F1
#
_cell.length_a   1.000
_cell.length_b   1.000
_cell.length_c   1.000
_cell.angle_alpha   90.00
_cell.angle_beta   90.00
_cell.angle_gamma   90.00
#
_symmetry.space_group_name_H-M   'P 1'
#
loop_
_entity.id
_entity.type
_entity.pdbx_description
1 polymer ?
#
loop_
_entity_poly.entity_id
_entity_poly.type
_entity_poly.pdbx_seq_one_letter_code
_entity_poly.pdbx_strand_id
1 'polypeptide(L)'
;MNHINYSQFIWQHYGPLISKNVWYWGKSLIKLNKIKHDLSFLKTCKKEKLIPKFVRFHVTPTHAIYKKAIRQCYQQILTDEIKYKKRQLTKEYHISNNLHNSKKWNVTHNRKLESLRTEYNRTQEDPHISSIDPIKNYSKRKLTTKEHSALVNGLDYVYHNPSFNEKDFISNVETFFVTLLGRCTDKYDWEEKELDENITYNLTPEQLQYAAKLRSISDRFKRNAAKECNLKTKIHKESKLVLRELAQDKSIYITRPDKGKGIVILDHDEYVNKMLEILNDPLTFKTLDHDPTIKKENKLRGTLLKMKKRGFLSEAEYKQAFPVGSHCARIYGLPKIHKSGIPLRPVMSTIGSYNYRLAKLLANKLQPLRKRKTVRQACRRLKEHGAPTNITTIEPSQNLRRSARIAENKKFQIYYGESDTSDYEEVNPEKTITSAIQRHITSTNHKMDWINWSILDRDNHPYRLLVKESLAITENSPSLNRTTRSIPLVVYPEGSTKRTTYNKIVS
;
A
#
# COMPACT_ATOMS: atom_id res chain seq x y z
N MET A 1 -16.72 10.85 -7.49
CA MET A 1 -16.70 9.40 -7.22
C MET A 1 -18.04 8.84 -7.64
N ASN A 2 -18.09 8.07 -8.73
CA ASN A 2 -19.33 7.44 -9.17
C ASN A 2 -19.78 6.47 -8.09
N HIS A 3 -20.92 6.75 -7.46
CA HIS A 3 -21.57 5.80 -6.58
C HIS A 3 -21.87 4.55 -7.41
N ILE A 4 -21.06 3.51 -7.25
CA ILE A 4 -21.37 2.18 -7.76
C ILE A 4 -22.68 1.82 -7.08
N ASN A 5 -23.74 1.68 -7.88
CA ASN A 5 -25.04 1.27 -7.37
C ASN A 5 -24.90 -0.18 -6.87
N TYR A 6 -24.70 -0.34 -5.57
CA TYR A 6 -24.35 -1.61 -4.93
C TYR A 6 -25.36 -2.72 -5.22
N SER A 7 -26.64 -2.37 -5.36
CA SER A 7 -27.68 -3.34 -5.75
C SER A 7 -27.55 -3.80 -7.21
N GLN A 8 -27.14 -2.91 -8.10
CA GLN A 8 -26.90 -3.18 -9.52
C GLN A 8 -25.63 -4.01 -9.73
N PHE A 9 -24.58 -3.75 -8.95
CA PHE A 9 -23.37 -4.56 -8.90
C PHE A 9 -23.68 -6.00 -8.44
N ILE A 10 -24.44 -6.16 -7.35
CA ILE A 10 -24.81 -7.50 -6.86
C ILE A 10 -25.72 -8.23 -7.85
N TRP A 11 -26.65 -7.51 -8.49
CA TRP A 11 -27.53 -8.08 -9.51
C TRP A 11 -26.75 -8.59 -10.73
N GLN A 12 -25.80 -7.82 -11.24
CA GLN A 12 -24.97 -8.19 -12.39
C GLN A 12 -24.05 -9.39 -12.11
N HIS A 13 -23.49 -9.50 -10.89
CA HIS A 13 -22.50 -10.54 -10.58
C HIS A 13 -23.06 -11.79 -9.90
N TYR A 14 -24.21 -11.70 -9.25
CA TYR A 14 -24.79 -12.80 -8.44
C TYR A 14 -26.26 -13.08 -8.77
N GLY A 15 -26.86 -12.35 -9.71
CA GLY A 15 -28.21 -12.58 -10.19
C GLY A 15 -29.33 -11.98 -9.34
N PRO A 16 -30.58 -12.02 -9.85
CA PRO A 16 -31.72 -11.31 -9.29
C PRO A 16 -32.13 -11.80 -7.90
N LEU A 17 -32.09 -13.11 -7.68
CA LEU A 17 -32.50 -13.72 -6.40
C LEU A 17 -31.57 -13.30 -5.25
N ILE A 18 -30.25 -13.24 -5.51
CA ILE A 18 -29.26 -12.86 -4.50
C ILE A 18 -29.33 -11.35 -4.21
N SER A 19 -29.46 -10.52 -5.25
CA SER A 19 -29.66 -9.07 -5.07
C SER A 19 -30.91 -8.76 -4.23
N LYS A 20 -32.02 -9.46 -4.49
CA LYS A 20 -33.26 -9.36 -3.72
C LYS A 20 -33.06 -9.74 -2.25
N ASN A 21 -32.37 -10.84 -1.96
CA ASN A 21 -32.09 -11.28 -0.58
C ASN A 21 -31.18 -10.30 0.19
N VAL A 22 -30.16 -9.74 -0.46
CA VAL A 22 -29.28 -8.73 0.16
C VAL A 22 -30.06 -7.45 0.49
N TRP A 23 -30.97 -7.04 -0.39
CA TRP A 23 -31.83 -5.89 -0.14
C TRP A 23 -32.78 -6.09 1.04
N TYR A 24 -33.44 -7.27 1.12
CA TYR A 24 -34.30 -7.60 2.27
C TYR A 24 -33.50 -7.69 3.57
N TRP A 25 -32.30 -8.27 3.54
CA TRP A 25 -31.41 -8.30 4.69
C TRP A 25 -31.02 -6.89 5.15
N GLY A 26 -30.67 -5.99 4.23
CA GLY A 26 -30.38 -4.60 4.53
C GLY A 26 -31.57 -3.88 5.18
N LYS A 27 -32.79 -4.10 4.68
CA LYS A 27 -34.02 -3.57 5.29
C LYS A 27 -34.25 -4.12 6.71
N SER A 28 -34.08 -5.42 6.91
CA SER A 28 -34.19 -6.05 8.23
C SER A 28 -33.14 -5.51 9.20
N LEU A 29 -31.91 -5.25 8.75
CA LEU A 29 -30.85 -4.67 9.59
C LEU A 29 -31.18 -3.25 10.05
N ILE A 30 -31.69 -2.41 9.14
CA ILE A 30 -32.15 -1.05 9.48
C ILE A 30 -33.29 -1.10 10.50
N LYS A 31 -34.26 -2.01 10.30
CA LYS A 31 -35.39 -2.20 11.20
C LYS A 31 -34.93 -2.70 12.59
N LEU A 32 -33.96 -3.60 12.63
CA LEU A 32 -33.36 -4.14 13.85
C LEU A 32 -32.62 -3.05 14.64
N ASN A 33 -31.85 -2.19 13.97
CA ASN A 33 -31.18 -1.06 14.60
C ASN A 33 -32.18 -0.03 15.16
N LYS A 34 -33.25 0.29 14.42
CA LYS A 34 -34.34 1.14 14.91
C LYS A 34 -34.97 0.58 16.19
N ILE A 35 -35.31 -0.71 16.22
CA ILE A 35 -35.90 -1.35 17.41
C ILE A 35 -34.93 -1.31 18.60
N LYS A 36 -33.62 -1.46 18.38
CA LYS A 36 -32.62 -1.33 19.45
C LYS A 36 -32.55 0.08 20.02
N HIS A 37 -32.57 1.11 19.16
CA HIS A 37 -32.61 2.50 19.60
C HIS A 37 -33.90 2.83 20.36
N ASP A 38 -35.07 2.40 19.85
CA ASP A 38 -36.35 2.54 20.55
C ASP A 38 -36.31 1.89 21.93
N LEU A 39 -35.77 0.67 22.04
CA LEU A 39 -35.64 -0.04 23.32
C LEU A 39 -34.69 0.66 24.29
N SER A 40 -33.58 1.22 23.80
CA SER A 40 -32.65 2.00 24.62
C SER A 40 -33.34 3.25 25.18
N PHE A 41 -34.05 3.98 24.32
CA PHE A 41 -34.83 5.15 24.72
C PHE A 41 -35.89 4.81 25.76
N LEU A 42 -36.74 3.80 25.50
CA LEU A 42 -37.83 3.42 26.42
C LEU A 42 -37.32 2.93 27.78
N LYS A 43 -36.22 2.16 27.80
CA LYS A 43 -35.58 1.72 29.05
C LYS A 43 -35.02 2.90 29.84
N THR A 44 -34.42 3.87 29.16
CA THR A 44 -33.92 5.10 29.77
C THR A 44 -35.06 5.91 30.38
N CYS A 45 -36.17 6.10 29.65
CA CYS A 45 -37.37 6.74 30.19
C CYS A 45 -37.91 6.02 31.43
N LYS A 46 -37.91 4.69 31.44
CA LYS A 46 -38.33 3.90 32.61
C LYS A 46 -37.39 4.09 33.80
N LYS A 47 -36.06 4.09 33.58
CA LYS A 47 -35.04 4.29 34.62
C LYS A 47 -35.17 5.68 35.27
N GLU A 48 -35.27 6.72 34.44
CA GLU A 48 -35.34 8.12 34.88
C GLU A 48 -36.77 8.55 35.30
N LYS A 49 -37.73 7.62 35.37
CA LYS A 49 -39.15 7.88 35.69
C LYS A 49 -39.81 8.94 34.78
N LEU A 50 -39.33 9.06 33.54
CA LEU A 50 -39.85 9.97 32.51
C LEU A 50 -40.95 9.29 31.69
N ILE A 51 -42.02 10.02 31.39
CA ILE A 51 -43.12 9.52 30.55
C ILE A 51 -43.04 10.16 29.16
N PRO A 52 -42.72 9.39 28.09
CA PRO A 52 -42.68 9.89 26.72
C PRO A 52 -44.03 10.46 26.28
N LYS A 53 -44.02 11.50 25.43
CA LYS A 53 -45.25 12.17 24.98
C LYS A 53 -46.24 11.23 24.30
N PHE A 54 -45.75 10.27 23.50
CA PHE A 54 -46.58 9.30 22.78
C PHE A 54 -47.23 8.23 23.68
N VAL A 55 -46.82 8.12 24.95
CA VAL A 55 -47.45 7.22 25.94
C VAL A 55 -48.61 7.93 26.65
N ARG A 56 -48.69 9.27 26.56
CA ARG A 56 -49.71 10.06 27.25
C ARG A 56 -51.00 10.06 26.43
N PHE A 57 -52.08 9.58 27.02
CA PHE A 57 -53.44 9.81 26.51
C PHE A 57 -54.03 11.09 27.10
N HIS A 58 -54.96 11.70 26.36
CA HIS A 58 -55.67 12.89 26.80
C HIS A 58 -56.57 12.55 28.01
N VAL A 59 -56.48 13.36 29.06
CA VAL A 59 -57.30 13.21 30.27
C VAL A 59 -58.19 14.44 30.36
N THR A 60 -59.50 14.21 30.47
CA THR A 60 -60.47 15.31 30.65
C THR A 60 -60.30 15.96 32.04
N PRO A 61 -60.63 17.25 32.19
CA PRO A 61 -60.46 17.98 33.45
C PRO A 61 -61.17 17.32 34.64
N THR A 62 -62.30 16.65 34.40
CA THR A 62 -63.08 15.92 35.40
C THR A 62 -62.34 14.73 36.03
N HIS A 63 -61.41 14.12 35.30
CA HIS A 63 -60.63 12.96 35.77
C HIS A 63 -59.22 13.33 36.24
N ALA A 64 -58.84 14.61 36.19
CA ALA A 64 -57.51 15.10 36.60
C ALA A 64 -57.25 14.97 38.12
N ILE A 65 -58.27 14.67 38.92
CA ILE A 65 -58.20 14.39 40.37
C ILE A 65 -57.44 13.08 40.64
N TYR A 66 -57.51 12.09 39.73
CA TYR A 66 -56.90 10.77 39.88
C TYR A 66 -55.43 10.69 39.43
N LYS A 67 -54.61 11.70 39.76
CA LYS A 67 -53.21 11.84 39.28
C LYS A 67 -52.35 10.59 39.52
N LYS A 68 -52.53 9.93 40.66
CA LYS A 68 -51.76 8.73 41.05
C LYS A 68 -52.10 7.53 40.15
N ALA A 69 -53.40 7.28 39.92
CA ALA A 69 -53.87 6.18 39.07
C ALA A 69 -53.47 6.40 37.60
N ILE A 70 -53.56 7.64 37.12
CA ILE A 70 -53.12 8.00 35.76
C ILE A 70 -51.62 7.75 35.59
N ARG A 71 -50.80 8.14 36.57
CA ARG A 71 -49.34 7.91 36.53
C ARG A 71 -48.98 6.42 36.54
N GLN A 72 -49.70 5.61 37.30
CA GLN A 72 -49.54 4.16 37.30
C GLN A 72 -49.93 3.55 35.94
N CYS A 73 -51.02 4.02 35.34
CA CYS A 73 -51.44 3.61 34.00
C CYS A 73 -50.35 3.93 32.95
N TYR A 74 -49.76 5.13 32.96
CA TYR A 74 -48.66 5.47 32.06
C TYR A 74 -47.42 4.60 32.25
N GLN A 75 -47.08 4.24 33.50
CA GLN A 75 -45.95 3.35 33.79
C GLN A 75 -46.21 1.91 33.31
N GLN A 76 -47.46 1.46 33.39
CA GLN A 76 -47.88 0.17 32.89
C GLN A 76 -47.80 0.12 31.36
N ILE A 77 -48.38 1.11 30.67
CA ILE A 77 -48.30 1.23 29.20
C ILE A 77 -46.85 1.28 28.72
N LEU A 78 -45.98 2.04 29.40
CA LEU A 78 -44.54 2.08 29.09
C LEU A 78 -43.87 0.70 29.23
N THR A 79 -44.26 -0.07 30.25
CA THR A 79 -43.72 -1.42 30.49
C THR A 79 -44.20 -2.40 29.42
N ASP A 80 -45.45 -2.30 29.00
CA ASP A 80 -46.03 -3.13 27.95
C ASP A 80 -45.44 -2.81 26.57
N GLU A 81 -45.16 -1.53 26.28
CA GLU A 81 -44.47 -1.12 25.05
C GLU A 81 -43.03 -1.67 24.99
N ILE A 82 -42.29 -1.66 26.11
CA ILE A 82 -40.97 -2.30 26.20
C ILE A 82 -41.06 -3.80 25.92
N LYS A 83 -42.07 -4.47 26.48
CA LYS A 83 -42.30 -5.91 26.27
C LYS A 83 -42.65 -6.21 24.81
N TYR A 84 -43.47 -5.36 24.19
CA TYR A 84 -43.82 -5.46 22.77
C TYR A 84 -42.59 -5.30 21.87
N LYS A 85 -41.78 -4.25 22.08
CA LYS A 85 -40.56 -4.00 21.30
C LYS A 85 -39.51 -5.09 21.46
N LYS A 86 -39.38 -5.71 22.66
CA LYS A 86 -38.53 -6.90 22.87
C LYS A 86 -38.98 -8.09 22.02
N ARG A 87 -40.29 -8.36 21.94
CA ARG A 87 -40.83 -9.44 21.09
C ARG A 87 -40.57 -9.17 19.60
N GLN A 88 -40.70 -7.93 19.16
CA GLN A 88 -40.37 -7.51 17.80
C GLN A 88 -38.88 -7.71 17.49
N LEU A 89 -37.99 -7.37 18.44
CA LEU A 89 -36.55 -7.59 18.29
C LEU A 89 -36.21 -9.06 18.07
N THR A 90 -36.79 -9.97 18.87
CA THR A 90 -36.57 -11.42 18.73
C THR A 90 -37.03 -11.92 17.36
N LYS A 91 -38.23 -11.52 16.91
CA LYS A 91 -38.77 -11.90 15.58
C LYS A 91 -37.85 -11.44 14.44
N GLU A 92 -37.42 -10.18 14.45
CA GLU A 92 -36.52 -9.65 13.42
C GLU A 92 -35.12 -10.27 13.46
N TYR A 93 -34.63 -10.64 14.64
CA TYR A 93 -33.37 -11.37 14.79
C TYR A 93 -33.42 -12.74 14.10
N HIS A 94 -34.51 -13.50 14.30
CA HIS A 94 -34.70 -14.79 13.62
C HIS A 94 -34.80 -14.63 12.10
N ILE A 95 -35.52 -13.61 11.59
CA ILE A 95 -35.63 -13.33 10.15
C ILE A 95 -34.24 -12.98 9.57
N SER A 96 -33.49 -12.10 10.24
CA SER A 96 -32.13 -11.73 9.83
C SER A 96 -31.18 -12.93 9.83
N ASN A 97 -31.27 -13.82 10.84
CA ASN A 97 -30.39 -14.98 10.95
C ASN A 97 -30.72 -16.06 9.91
N ASN A 98 -32.01 -16.26 9.59
CA ASN A 98 -32.43 -17.16 8.50
C ASN A 98 -31.98 -16.65 7.13
N LEU A 99 -32.09 -15.35 6.86
CA LEU A 99 -31.54 -14.71 5.66
C LEU A 99 -30.01 -14.77 5.61
N HIS A 100 -29.34 -14.75 6.78
CA HIS A 100 -27.89 -14.92 6.91
C HIS A 100 -27.43 -16.39 6.79
N ASN A 101 -28.30 -17.37 6.99
CA ASN A 101 -27.99 -18.80 6.89
C ASN A 101 -28.35 -19.38 5.52
N SER A 102 -29.26 -18.78 4.74
CA SER A 102 -29.57 -19.20 3.37
C SER A 102 -28.47 -18.87 2.34
N LYS A 103 -27.20 -18.72 2.79
CA LYS A 103 -26.04 -18.30 2.00
C LYS A 103 -25.61 -19.38 1.01
N LYS A 104 -26.33 -19.52 -0.10
CA LYS A 104 -25.76 -20.07 -1.33
C LYS A 104 -24.54 -19.26 -1.79
N TRP A 105 -24.43 -17.96 -1.45
CA TRP A 105 -23.28 -17.12 -1.82
C TRP A 105 -21.97 -17.54 -1.16
N ASN A 106 -21.95 -18.03 0.08
CA ASN A 106 -20.70 -18.57 0.67
C ASN A 106 -20.24 -19.79 -0.14
N VAL A 107 -21.18 -20.64 -0.57
CA VAL A 107 -20.89 -21.80 -1.42
C VAL A 107 -20.47 -21.37 -2.83
N THR A 108 -21.09 -20.33 -3.43
CA THR A 108 -20.71 -19.84 -4.76
C THR A 108 -19.39 -19.07 -4.72
N HIS A 109 -19.14 -18.28 -3.69
CA HIS A 109 -17.91 -17.54 -3.48
C HIS A 109 -16.76 -18.49 -3.14
N ASN A 110 -17.00 -19.50 -2.30
CA ASN A 110 -16.05 -20.58 -2.06
C ASN A 110 -15.83 -21.44 -3.31
N ARG A 111 -16.85 -21.71 -4.14
CA ARG A 111 -16.67 -22.37 -5.44
C ARG A 111 -15.88 -21.52 -6.42
N LYS A 112 -16.05 -20.19 -6.40
CA LYS A 112 -15.31 -19.27 -7.26
C LYS A 112 -13.88 -19.09 -6.78
N LEU A 113 -13.65 -19.06 -5.46
CA LEU A 113 -12.34 -19.12 -4.83
C LEU A 113 -11.65 -20.46 -5.10
N GLU A 114 -12.37 -21.58 -5.00
CA GLU A 114 -11.86 -22.89 -5.38
C GLU A 114 -11.60 -22.97 -6.87
N SER A 115 -12.48 -22.45 -7.73
CA SER A 115 -12.23 -22.35 -9.17
C SER A 115 -11.00 -21.52 -9.48
N LEU A 116 -10.82 -20.37 -8.83
CA LEU A 116 -9.62 -19.52 -8.99
C LEU A 116 -8.37 -20.19 -8.41
N ARG A 117 -8.49 -20.96 -7.33
CA ARG A 117 -7.40 -21.80 -6.79
C ARG A 117 -7.08 -22.96 -7.72
N THR A 118 -8.09 -23.56 -8.32
CA THR A 118 -7.95 -24.67 -9.29
C THR A 118 -7.43 -24.15 -10.62
N GLU A 119 -7.75 -22.92 -11.01
CA GLU A 119 -7.21 -22.21 -12.18
C GLU A 119 -5.79 -21.72 -11.93
N TYR A 120 -5.48 -21.24 -10.72
CA TYR A 120 -4.12 -20.98 -10.24
C TYR A 120 -3.29 -22.28 -10.18
N ASN A 121 -3.88 -23.40 -9.76
CA ASN A 121 -3.22 -24.70 -9.75
C ASN A 121 -3.12 -25.30 -11.16
N ARG A 122 -4.10 -25.07 -12.05
CA ARG A 122 -4.04 -25.46 -13.48
C ARG A 122 -3.01 -24.65 -14.27
N THR A 123 -2.80 -23.38 -13.92
CA THR A 123 -1.69 -22.57 -14.44
C THR A 123 -0.35 -22.96 -13.85
N GLN A 124 -0.32 -23.76 -12.77
CA GLN A 124 0.87 -24.47 -12.28
C GLN A 124 1.04 -25.87 -12.90
N GLU A 125 -0.03 -26.46 -13.43
CA GLU A 125 -0.04 -27.69 -14.24
C GLU A 125 0.28 -27.43 -15.72
N ASP A 126 0.48 -26.18 -16.12
CA ASP A 126 1.19 -25.87 -17.37
C ASP A 126 2.67 -26.24 -17.13
N PRO A 127 3.22 -27.28 -17.78
CA PRO A 127 4.52 -27.90 -17.41
C PRO A 127 5.72 -26.95 -17.52
N HIS A 128 5.52 -25.73 -18.02
CA HIS A 128 6.58 -24.79 -18.36
C HIS A 128 6.83 -23.68 -17.34
N ILE A 129 6.05 -23.53 -16.26
CA ILE A 129 6.26 -22.40 -15.31
C ILE A 129 6.62 -22.82 -13.88
N SER A 130 6.32 -24.06 -13.47
CA SER A 130 6.79 -24.63 -12.18
C SER A 130 8.12 -25.41 -12.26
N SER A 131 8.67 -25.57 -13.48
CA SER A 131 9.84 -26.42 -13.79
C SER A 131 11.18 -25.69 -13.82
N ILE A 132 11.22 -24.36 -13.62
CA ILE A 132 12.50 -23.65 -13.59
C ILE A 132 13.07 -23.71 -12.17
N ASP A 133 14.02 -24.62 -11.98
CA ASP A 133 14.86 -24.69 -10.78
C ASP A 133 15.36 -23.27 -10.43
N PRO A 134 15.08 -22.76 -9.21
CA PRO A 134 15.58 -21.45 -8.78
C PRO A 134 17.11 -21.37 -8.77
N ILE A 135 17.79 -22.54 -8.77
CA ILE A 135 19.25 -22.65 -8.82
C ILE A 135 19.67 -22.92 -10.26
N LYS A 136 20.49 -22.03 -10.81
CA LYS A 136 21.16 -22.19 -12.10
C LYS A 136 22.64 -22.47 -11.85
N ASN A 137 23.01 -23.75 -11.92
CA ASN A 137 24.39 -24.18 -11.76
C ASN A 137 25.09 -24.23 -13.13
N TYR A 138 26.04 -23.33 -13.35
CA TYR A 138 26.93 -23.29 -14.50
C TYR A 138 28.38 -23.63 -14.14
N SER A 139 28.64 -24.03 -12.89
CA SER A 139 29.95 -24.54 -12.47
C SER A 139 30.12 -25.99 -12.90
N LYS A 140 31.36 -26.46 -12.98
CA LYS A 140 31.68 -27.89 -13.22
C LYS A 140 31.28 -28.77 -12.03
N ARG A 141 31.19 -28.19 -10.84
CA ARG A 141 30.82 -28.89 -9.61
C ARG A 141 29.34 -29.22 -9.59
N LYS A 142 29.01 -30.50 -9.44
CA LYS A 142 27.63 -30.95 -9.22
C LYS A 142 27.23 -30.75 -7.77
N LEU A 143 26.02 -30.25 -7.53
CA LEU A 143 25.47 -30.13 -6.19
C LEU A 143 24.89 -31.47 -5.73
N THR A 144 25.05 -31.78 -4.46
CA THR A 144 24.32 -32.87 -3.80
C THR A 144 22.85 -32.47 -3.55
N THR A 145 21.99 -33.45 -3.31
CA THR A 145 20.58 -33.21 -2.99
C THR A 145 20.39 -32.37 -1.72
N LYS A 146 21.29 -32.52 -0.73
CA LYS A 146 21.30 -31.72 0.50
C LYS A 146 21.69 -30.27 0.23
N GLU A 147 22.71 -30.04 -0.59
CA GLU A 147 23.16 -28.71 -1.01
C GLU A 147 22.08 -27.97 -1.79
N HIS A 148 21.43 -28.68 -2.73
CA HIS A 148 20.30 -28.15 -3.49
C HIS A 148 19.15 -27.72 -2.57
N SER A 149 18.69 -28.62 -1.69
CA SER A 149 17.61 -28.34 -0.73
C SER A 149 17.93 -27.15 0.20
N ALA A 150 19.19 -27.00 0.61
CA ALA A 150 19.61 -25.86 1.43
C ALA A 150 19.53 -24.52 0.67
N LEU A 151 19.90 -24.52 -0.62
CA LEU A 151 19.95 -23.32 -1.46
C LEU A 151 18.59 -22.93 -2.07
N VAL A 152 17.65 -23.86 -2.26
CA VAL A 152 16.36 -23.61 -2.92
C VAL A 152 15.56 -22.44 -2.31
N ASN A 153 15.73 -22.18 -1.01
CA ASN A 153 15.05 -21.09 -0.32
C ASN A 153 15.54 -19.68 -0.74
N GLY A 154 16.66 -19.57 -1.46
CA GLY A 154 17.26 -18.32 -1.90
C GLY A 154 18.31 -17.76 -0.93
N LEU A 155 19.16 -16.84 -1.43
CA LEU A 155 20.27 -16.26 -0.66
C LEU A 155 19.82 -15.26 0.43
N ASP A 156 18.61 -14.71 0.30
CA ASP A 156 18.03 -13.77 1.28
C ASP A 156 17.22 -14.50 2.38
N TYR A 157 17.17 -15.84 2.35
CA TYR A 157 16.41 -16.62 3.31
C TYR A 157 17.07 -16.60 4.69
N VAL A 158 16.31 -16.17 5.70
CA VAL A 158 16.77 -16.14 7.09
C VAL A 158 16.21 -17.35 7.83
N TYR A 159 17.09 -18.26 8.24
CA TYR A 159 16.73 -19.34 9.14
C TYR A 159 16.30 -18.78 10.50
N HIS A 160 15.19 -19.30 11.03
CA HIS A 160 14.67 -18.87 12.34
C HIS A 160 15.68 -19.11 13.47
N ASN A 161 15.54 -18.36 14.57
CA ASN A 161 16.29 -18.60 15.80
C ASN A 161 15.88 -19.96 16.40
N PRO A 162 16.83 -20.81 16.83
CA PRO A 162 16.51 -22.09 17.47
C PRO A 162 15.72 -21.95 18.77
N SER A 163 15.81 -20.81 19.46
CA SER A 163 15.01 -20.54 20.64
C SER A 163 13.89 -19.53 20.35
N PHE A 164 12.70 -19.83 20.85
CA PHE A 164 11.58 -18.90 20.89
C PHE A 164 11.66 -18.09 22.18
N ASN A 165 11.97 -16.80 22.09
CA ASN A 165 11.88 -15.91 23.25
C ASN A 165 10.41 -15.54 23.50
N GLU A 166 9.76 -16.31 24.37
CA GLU A 166 8.36 -16.10 24.73
C GLU A 166 8.13 -14.72 25.35
N LYS A 167 9.05 -14.23 26.18
CA LYS A 167 8.93 -12.92 26.84
C LYS A 167 8.92 -11.78 25.83
N ASP A 168 9.86 -11.78 24.89
CA ASP A 168 9.92 -10.77 23.82
C ASP A 168 8.69 -10.86 22.92
N PHE A 169 8.24 -12.07 22.57
CA PHE A 169 7.04 -12.26 21.77
C PHE A 169 5.81 -11.68 22.46
N ILE A 170 5.61 -12.02 23.75
CA ILE A 170 4.50 -11.48 24.54
C ILE A 170 4.61 -9.96 24.60
N SER A 171 5.77 -9.40 24.94
CA SER A 171 5.98 -7.95 25.04
C SER A 171 5.65 -7.22 23.71
N ASN A 172 6.13 -7.76 22.58
CA ASN A 172 5.85 -7.18 21.26
C ASN A 172 4.37 -7.30 20.88
N VAL A 173 3.74 -8.44 21.17
CA VAL A 173 2.31 -8.66 20.91
C VAL A 173 1.47 -7.73 21.80
N GLU A 174 1.78 -7.60 23.09
CA GLU A 174 1.10 -6.65 23.97
C GLU A 174 1.28 -5.21 23.49
N THR A 175 2.50 -4.80 23.16
CA THR A 175 2.77 -3.45 22.65
C THR A 175 1.98 -3.18 21.38
N PHE A 176 1.94 -4.14 20.45
CA PHE A 176 1.11 -4.06 19.25
C PHE A 176 -0.38 -3.91 19.60
N PHE A 177 -0.90 -4.73 20.52
CA PHE A 177 -2.32 -4.67 20.89
C PHE A 177 -2.67 -3.41 21.68
N VAL A 178 -1.80 -2.92 22.56
CA VAL A 178 -1.98 -1.63 23.26
C VAL A 178 -2.05 -0.50 22.24
N THR A 179 -1.13 -0.48 21.29
CA THR A 179 -1.10 0.51 20.21
C THR A 179 -2.33 0.40 19.30
N LEU A 180 -2.74 -0.83 18.95
CA LEU A 180 -3.86 -1.12 18.06
C LEU A 180 -5.22 -0.79 18.70
N LEU A 181 -5.41 -1.18 19.95
CA LEU A 181 -6.65 -0.95 20.70
C LEU A 181 -6.79 0.52 21.09
N GLY A 182 -5.66 1.24 21.22
CA GLY A 182 -5.62 2.67 21.50
C GLY A 182 -6.48 3.01 22.71
N ARG A 183 -6.17 2.44 23.87
CA ARG A 183 -6.95 2.65 25.09
C ARG A 183 -7.01 4.16 25.39
N CYS A 184 -8.21 4.72 25.39
CA CYS A 184 -8.47 6.04 25.94
C CYS A 184 -9.07 5.84 27.32
N THR A 185 -8.23 5.98 28.36
CA THR A 185 -8.68 6.33 29.71
C THR A 185 -8.43 7.81 29.90
N ASP A 186 -9.31 8.51 30.63
CA ASP A 186 -9.10 9.93 30.95
C ASP A 186 -7.90 10.12 31.91
N LYS A 187 -7.42 9.02 32.51
CA LYS A 187 -6.29 8.96 33.44
C LYS A 187 -5.01 8.40 32.80
N TYR A 188 -3.86 8.95 33.20
CA TYR A 188 -2.52 8.50 32.81
C TYR A 188 -2.12 7.17 33.46
N ASP A 189 -1.10 6.49 32.94
CA ASP A 189 -0.67 5.14 33.40
C ASP A 189 -0.22 5.09 34.88
N TRP A 190 0.13 6.23 35.48
CA TRP A 190 0.55 6.36 36.88
C TRP A 190 -0.58 6.80 37.83
N GLU A 191 -1.80 6.99 37.33
CA GLU A 191 -2.95 7.40 38.14
C GLU A 191 -3.79 6.18 38.55
N GLU A 192 -4.28 6.19 39.78
CA GLU A 192 -5.07 5.09 40.35
C GLU A 192 -6.43 4.99 39.63
N LYS A 193 -6.67 3.84 39.00
CA LYS A 193 -7.89 3.57 38.21
C LYS A 193 -8.96 2.98 39.10
N GLU A 194 -10.16 3.56 39.09
CA GLU A 194 -11.30 3.04 39.85
C GLU A 194 -11.93 1.83 39.13
N LEU A 195 -12.57 0.93 39.88
CA LEU A 195 -13.09 -0.36 39.39
C LEU A 195 -14.18 -0.25 38.31
N ASP A 196 -14.76 0.93 38.13
CA ASP A 196 -15.91 1.24 37.26
C ASP A 196 -15.56 2.13 36.06
N GLU A 197 -14.26 2.32 35.76
CA GLU A 197 -13.80 3.15 34.66
C GLU A 197 -14.15 2.53 33.28
N ASN A 198 -14.92 3.27 32.46
CA ASN A 198 -15.36 2.82 31.14
C ASN A 198 -14.21 2.90 30.12
N ILE A 199 -13.51 1.79 29.90
CA ILE A 199 -12.48 1.69 28.86
C ILE A 199 -13.14 1.86 27.48
N THR A 200 -12.78 2.94 26.79
CA THR A 200 -13.17 3.15 25.38
C THR A 200 -12.02 2.73 24.45
N TYR A 201 -12.38 2.08 23.34
CA TYR A 201 -11.44 1.61 22.33
C TYR A 201 -11.58 2.44 21.06
N ASN A 202 -10.47 2.71 20.39
CA ASN A 202 -10.45 3.42 19.10
C ASN A 202 -10.93 2.56 17.91
N LEU A 203 -11.46 1.37 18.17
CA LEU A 203 -11.87 0.39 17.18
C LEU A 203 -13.39 0.19 17.20
N THR A 204 -13.98 -0.01 16.02
CA THR A 204 -15.40 -0.38 15.90
C THR A 204 -15.65 -1.77 16.49
N PRO A 205 -16.90 -2.11 16.85
CA PRO A 205 -17.25 -3.46 17.35
C PRO A 205 -16.83 -4.59 16.40
N GLU A 206 -16.85 -4.36 15.08
CA GLU A 206 -16.39 -5.31 14.07
C GLU A 206 -14.86 -5.46 14.10
N GLN A 207 -14.12 -4.36 14.19
CA GLN A 207 -12.66 -4.37 14.29
C GLN A 207 -12.17 -5.04 15.58
N LEU A 208 -12.91 -4.88 16.69
CA LEU A 208 -12.64 -5.57 17.95
C LEU A 208 -12.76 -7.09 17.82
N GLN A 209 -13.70 -7.60 17.01
CA GLN A 209 -13.79 -9.04 16.73
C GLN A 209 -12.56 -9.55 15.97
N TYR A 210 -12.05 -8.78 15.01
CA TYR A 210 -10.81 -9.12 14.31
C TYR A 210 -9.59 -9.05 15.22
N ALA A 211 -9.52 -8.06 16.12
CA ALA A 211 -8.47 -7.96 17.12
C ALA A 211 -8.48 -9.18 18.06
N ALA A 212 -9.65 -9.61 18.54
CA ALA A 212 -9.79 -10.83 19.34
C ALA A 212 -9.37 -12.09 18.58
N LYS A 213 -9.70 -12.18 17.28
CA LYS A 213 -9.25 -13.29 16.43
C LYS A 213 -7.73 -13.29 16.27
N LEU A 214 -7.12 -12.14 15.98
CA LEU A 214 -5.66 -11.97 15.93
C LEU A 214 -5.01 -12.41 17.24
N ARG A 215 -5.60 -12.04 18.38
CA ARG A 215 -5.12 -12.44 19.71
C ARG A 215 -5.12 -13.95 19.87
N SER A 216 -6.21 -14.61 19.50
CA SER A 216 -6.30 -16.08 19.54
C SER A 216 -5.27 -16.77 18.64
N ILE A 217 -4.93 -16.15 17.50
CA ILE A 217 -3.90 -16.64 16.57
C ILE A 217 -2.52 -16.50 17.20
N SER A 218 -2.22 -15.35 17.82
CA SER A 218 -0.97 -15.12 18.55
C SER A 218 -0.79 -16.11 19.70
N ASP A 219 -1.84 -16.39 20.47
CA ASP A 219 -1.79 -17.36 21.58
C ASP A 219 -1.59 -18.80 21.08
N ARG A 220 -2.24 -19.16 19.96
CA ARG A 220 -2.01 -20.47 19.32
C ARG A 220 -0.59 -20.58 18.78
N PHE A 221 -0.07 -19.52 18.15
CA PHE A 221 1.32 -19.48 17.69
C PHE A 221 2.26 -19.67 18.88
N LYS A 222 2.10 -18.92 19.96
CA LYS A 222 2.91 -19.02 21.19
C LYS A 222 2.98 -20.45 21.73
N ARG A 223 1.83 -21.12 21.86
CA ARG A 223 1.74 -22.51 22.36
C ARG A 223 2.49 -23.50 21.47
N ASN A 224 2.48 -23.28 20.16
CA ASN A 224 3.11 -24.18 19.21
C ASN A 224 4.55 -23.78 18.86
N ALA A 225 4.96 -22.54 19.15
CA ALA A 225 6.22 -21.95 18.69
C ALA A 225 7.43 -22.73 19.19
N ALA A 226 7.47 -23.11 20.46
CA ALA A 226 8.59 -23.89 21.00
C ALA A 226 8.72 -25.27 20.31
N LYS A 227 7.59 -25.95 20.07
CA LYS A 227 7.55 -27.25 19.38
C LYS A 227 7.97 -27.11 17.91
N GLU A 228 7.46 -26.11 17.20
CA GLU A 228 7.82 -25.84 15.81
C GLU A 228 9.28 -25.42 15.66
N CYS A 229 9.80 -24.57 16.55
CA CYS A 229 11.21 -24.18 16.56
C CYS A 229 12.09 -25.39 16.80
N ASN A 230 11.77 -26.28 17.73
CA ASN A 230 12.56 -27.48 17.99
C ASN A 230 12.63 -28.41 16.76
N LEU A 231 11.50 -28.67 16.10
CA LEU A 231 11.43 -29.50 14.90
C LEU A 231 12.26 -28.91 13.75
N LYS A 232 12.06 -27.62 13.45
CA LYS A 232 12.78 -26.92 12.38
C LYS A 232 14.26 -26.70 12.72
N THR A 233 14.61 -26.57 13.99
CA THR A 233 16.01 -26.44 14.43
C THR A 233 16.86 -27.63 14.03
N LYS A 234 16.33 -28.85 14.11
CA LYS A 234 17.08 -30.05 13.68
C LYS A 234 17.40 -29.99 12.19
N ILE A 235 16.41 -29.71 11.35
CA ILE A 235 16.56 -29.56 9.89
C ILE A 235 17.54 -28.41 9.57
N HIS A 236 17.39 -27.27 10.25
CA HIS A 236 18.23 -26.10 10.00
C HIS A 236 19.67 -26.29 10.47
N LYS A 237 19.93 -27.10 11.51
CA LYS A 237 21.30 -27.45 11.90
C LYS A 237 22.01 -28.17 10.77
N GLU A 238 21.34 -29.14 10.14
CA GLU A 238 21.89 -29.86 8.97
C GLU A 238 22.08 -28.92 7.78
N SER A 239 21.07 -28.12 7.40
CA SER A 239 21.21 -27.14 6.31
C SER A 239 22.31 -26.12 6.58
N LYS A 240 22.49 -25.67 7.82
CA LYS A 240 23.54 -24.72 8.20
C LYS A 240 24.94 -25.31 8.06
N LEU A 241 25.13 -26.60 8.39
CA LEU A 241 26.41 -27.29 8.16
C LEU A 241 26.72 -27.34 6.66
N VAL A 242 25.76 -27.77 5.86
CA VAL A 242 25.88 -27.84 4.40
C VAL A 242 26.19 -26.46 3.80
N LEU A 243 25.51 -25.40 4.24
CA LEU A 243 25.79 -24.03 3.78
C LEU A 243 27.17 -23.53 4.22
N ARG A 244 27.68 -23.96 5.38
CA ARG A 244 29.04 -23.62 5.82
C ARG A 244 30.09 -24.32 4.97
N GLU A 245 29.87 -25.59 4.63
CA GLU A 245 30.74 -26.35 3.73
C GLU A 245 30.74 -25.72 2.33
N LEU A 246 29.56 -25.41 1.77
CA LEU A 246 29.43 -24.69 0.50
C LEU A 246 30.12 -23.33 0.51
N ALA A 247 30.03 -22.58 1.62
CA ALA A 247 30.69 -21.28 1.74
C ALA A 247 32.22 -21.38 1.86
N GLN A 248 32.75 -22.54 2.26
CA GLN A 248 34.19 -22.79 2.33
C GLN A 248 34.77 -23.29 1.01
N ASP A 249 33.91 -23.77 0.10
CA ASP A 249 34.32 -24.22 -1.22
C ASP A 249 34.78 -23.04 -2.09
N LYS A 250 36.09 -22.93 -2.29
CA LYS A 250 36.71 -21.88 -3.10
C LYS A 250 36.65 -22.15 -4.61
N SER A 251 36.23 -23.34 -5.03
CA SER A 251 36.15 -23.69 -6.45
C SER A 251 34.94 -23.06 -7.15
N ILE A 252 33.92 -22.67 -6.38
CA ILE A 252 32.66 -22.12 -6.88
C ILE A 252 32.43 -20.70 -6.39
N TYR A 253 31.66 -19.94 -7.18
CA TYR A 253 31.17 -18.62 -6.82
C TYR A 253 29.64 -18.61 -6.87
N ILE A 254 29.02 -18.43 -5.70
CA ILE A 254 27.56 -18.40 -5.54
C ILE A 254 27.10 -16.95 -5.48
N THR A 255 26.18 -16.56 -6.35
CA THR A 255 25.64 -15.19 -6.42
C THR A 255 24.20 -15.18 -6.90
N ARG A 256 23.58 -14.00 -6.90
CA ARG A 256 22.26 -13.76 -7.48
C ARG A 256 22.37 -13.37 -8.95
N PRO A 257 21.36 -13.69 -9.79
CA PRO A 257 21.33 -13.18 -11.16
C PRO A 257 21.12 -11.67 -11.17
N ASP A 258 21.47 -11.06 -12.29
CA ASP A 258 21.23 -9.62 -12.48
C ASP A 258 19.74 -9.25 -12.56
N LYS A 259 18.95 -10.08 -13.23
CA LYS A 259 17.50 -9.90 -13.36
C LYS A 259 16.80 -11.10 -12.75
N GLY A 260 15.69 -10.83 -12.09
CA GLY A 260 14.85 -11.85 -11.45
C GLY A 260 15.36 -12.28 -10.08
N LYS A 261 14.72 -13.32 -9.55
CA LYS A 261 15.11 -14.00 -8.32
C LYS A 261 15.70 -15.37 -8.68
N GLY A 262 16.65 -15.83 -7.87
CA GLY A 262 17.29 -17.13 -8.07
C GLY A 262 18.72 -17.12 -7.57
N ILE A 263 19.38 -18.26 -7.73
CA ILE A 263 20.78 -18.49 -7.38
C ILE A 263 21.53 -18.88 -8.63
N VAL A 264 22.72 -18.33 -8.81
CA VAL A 264 23.63 -18.68 -9.89
C VAL A 264 24.92 -19.17 -9.27
N ILE A 265 25.39 -20.33 -9.71
CA ILE A 265 26.66 -20.91 -9.30
C ILE A 265 27.57 -20.94 -10.53
N LEU A 266 28.75 -20.36 -10.40
CA LEU A 266 29.78 -20.30 -11.44
C LEU A 266 31.06 -20.97 -10.93
N ASP A 267 31.92 -21.42 -11.83
CA ASP A 267 33.31 -21.71 -11.45
C ASP A 267 33.99 -20.41 -10.99
N HIS A 268 34.72 -20.46 -9.89
CA HIS A 268 35.36 -19.28 -9.30
C HIS A 268 36.35 -18.63 -10.28
N ASP A 269 37.20 -19.43 -10.91
CA ASP A 269 38.22 -18.93 -11.84
C ASP A 269 37.59 -18.31 -13.11
N GLU A 270 36.51 -18.90 -13.62
CA GLU A 270 35.78 -18.33 -14.77
C GLU A 270 35.17 -16.97 -14.40
N TYR A 271 34.58 -16.85 -13.21
CA TYR A 271 34.05 -15.59 -12.71
C TYR A 271 35.15 -14.52 -12.57
N VAL A 272 36.29 -14.88 -11.99
CA VAL A 272 37.45 -13.98 -11.84
C VAL A 272 37.96 -13.53 -13.20
N ASN A 273 38.14 -14.45 -14.15
CA ASN A 273 38.59 -14.13 -15.50
C ASN A 273 37.64 -13.18 -16.22
N LYS A 274 36.32 -13.42 -16.15
CA LYS A 274 35.30 -12.51 -16.71
C LYS A 274 35.34 -11.12 -16.05
N MET A 275 35.63 -11.04 -14.75
CA MET A 275 35.78 -9.76 -14.07
C MET A 275 37.08 -9.05 -14.48
N LEU A 276 38.20 -9.77 -14.64
CA LEU A 276 39.46 -9.21 -15.11
C LEU A 276 39.35 -8.71 -16.55
N GLU A 277 38.65 -9.43 -17.43
CA GLU A 277 38.36 -9.00 -18.81
C GLU A 277 37.65 -7.64 -18.83
N ILE A 278 36.64 -7.46 -17.95
CA ILE A 278 35.94 -6.17 -17.81
C ILE A 278 36.89 -5.08 -17.28
N LEU A 279 37.73 -5.40 -16.30
CA LEU A 279 38.61 -4.43 -15.63
C LEU A 279 39.84 -4.04 -16.46
N ASN A 280 40.27 -4.90 -17.38
CA ASN A 280 41.40 -4.67 -18.26
C ASN A 280 41.06 -3.82 -19.49
N ASP A 281 39.80 -3.39 -19.64
CA ASP A 281 39.41 -2.44 -20.69
C ASP A 281 40.03 -1.04 -20.44
N PRO A 282 41.04 -0.62 -21.23
CA PRO A 282 41.73 0.64 -21.02
C PRO A 282 40.90 1.87 -21.41
N LEU A 283 39.80 1.68 -22.16
CA LEU A 283 38.89 2.76 -22.52
C LEU A 283 38.01 3.18 -21.33
N THR A 284 37.72 2.23 -20.42
CA THR A 284 36.83 2.44 -19.28
C THR A 284 37.59 2.57 -17.96
N PHE A 285 38.65 1.78 -17.76
CA PHE A 285 39.38 1.70 -16.50
C PHE A 285 40.83 2.15 -16.64
N LYS A 286 41.36 2.71 -15.55
CA LYS A 286 42.76 3.09 -15.42
C LYS A 286 43.33 2.53 -14.12
N THR A 287 44.43 1.79 -14.23
CA THR A 287 45.18 1.30 -13.08
C THR A 287 45.77 2.48 -12.30
N LEU A 288 45.69 2.39 -10.98
CA LEU A 288 46.27 3.37 -10.06
C LEU A 288 47.39 2.70 -9.27
N ASP A 289 48.51 3.40 -9.13
CA ASP A 289 49.69 2.88 -8.42
C ASP A 289 49.47 2.80 -6.90
N HIS A 290 48.58 3.64 -6.37
CA HIS A 290 48.31 3.75 -4.94
C HIS A 290 46.82 3.99 -4.66
N ASP A 291 46.31 3.49 -3.54
CA ASP A 291 44.93 3.71 -3.10
C ASP A 291 44.71 5.18 -2.68
N PRO A 292 43.89 5.96 -3.41
CA PRO A 292 43.65 7.37 -3.10
C PRO A 292 42.61 7.59 -1.98
N THR A 293 42.09 6.54 -1.35
CA THR A 293 40.94 6.60 -0.43
C THR A 293 41.17 7.60 0.72
N ILE A 294 42.29 7.48 1.45
CA ILE A 294 42.59 8.36 2.59
C ILE A 294 42.76 9.82 2.12
N LYS A 295 43.45 10.03 1.00
CA LYS A 295 43.63 11.37 0.41
C LYS A 295 42.29 12.00 0.04
N LYS A 296 41.38 11.24 -0.56
CA LYS A 296 40.03 11.70 -0.91
C LYS A 296 39.16 11.95 0.33
N GLU A 297 39.26 11.10 1.35
CA GLU A 297 38.58 11.28 2.63
C GLU A 297 38.99 12.59 3.31
N ASN A 298 40.30 12.84 3.43
CA ASN A 298 40.82 14.07 4.06
C ASN A 298 40.38 15.33 3.29
N LYS A 299 40.42 15.27 1.95
CA LYS A 299 39.91 16.37 1.10
C LYS A 299 38.41 16.61 1.32
N LEU A 300 37.61 15.54 1.45
CA LEU A 300 36.18 15.65 1.72
C LEU A 300 35.93 16.24 3.12
N ARG A 301 36.64 15.79 4.15
CA ARG A 301 36.54 16.35 5.52
C ARG A 301 36.79 17.85 5.53
N GLY A 302 37.88 18.29 4.89
CA GLY A 302 38.18 19.71 4.77
C GLY A 302 37.09 20.49 4.03
N THR A 303 36.47 19.90 3.02
CA THR A 303 35.36 20.50 2.27
C THR A 303 34.09 20.63 3.12
N LEU A 304 33.71 19.55 3.83
CA LEU A 304 32.56 19.55 4.73
C LEU A 304 32.73 20.57 5.87
N LEU A 305 33.93 20.69 6.43
CA LEU A 305 34.23 21.67 7.47
C LEU A 305 34.07 23.11 6.95
N LYS A 306 34.55 23.39 5.73
CA LYS A 306 34.34 24.70 5.08
C LYS A 306 32.86 24.99 4.83
N MET A 307 32.09 24.00 4.38
CA MET A 307 30.65 24.15 4.15
C MET A 307 29.89 24.41 5.45
N LYS A 308 30.24 23.70 6.53
CA LYS A 308 29.71 23.95 7.87
C LYS A 308 30.02 25.37 8.36
N LYS A 309 31.28 25.80 8.29
CA LYS A 309 31.69 27.16 8.70
C LYS A 309 30.97 28.26 7.92
N ARG A 310 30.61 28.01 6.67
CA ARG A 310 29.84 28.93 5.81
C ARG A 310 28.32 28.85 6.01
N GLY A 311 27.82 28.02 6.92
CA GLY A 311 26.39 27.88 7.20
C GLY A 311 25.60 27.05 6.19
N PHE A 312 26.24 26.38 5.23
CA PHE A 312 25.54 25.51 4.26
C PHE A 312 25.11 24.15 4.84
N LEU A 313 25.73 23.72 5.94
CA LEU A 313 25.40 22.48 6.63
C LEU A 313 25.16 22.79 8.11
N SER A 314 24.06 22.30 8.64
CA SER A 314 23.84 22.26 10.09
C SER A 314 24.81 21.28 10.77
N GLU A 315 24.95 21.38 12.10
CA GLU A 315 25.77 20.45 12.88
C GLU A 315 25.37 18.99 12.66
N ALA A 316 24.06 18.72 12.64
CA ALA A 316 23.53 17.38 12.45
C ALA A 316 23.86 16.84 11.05
N GLU A 317 23.70 17.65 10.01
CA GLU A 317 24.02 17.26 8.63
C GLU A 317 25.51 17.05 8.42
N TYR A 318 26.34 17.90 9.02
CA TYR A 318 27.78 17.72 9.02
C TYR A 318 28.17 16.38 9.65
N LYS A 319 27.69 16.08 10.86
CA LYS A 319 27.94 14.81 11.54
C LYS A 319 27.45 13.62 10.73
N GLN A 320 26.28 13.74 10.08
CA GLN A 320 25.73 12.71 9.22
C GLN A 320 26.59 12.46 7.97
N ALA A 321 27.08 13.52 7.32
CA ALA A 321 27.91 13.43 6.11
C ALA A 321 29.37 13.07 6.38
N PHE A 322 29.85 13.26 7.61
CA PHE A 322 31.25 13.11 7.96
C PHE A 322 31.76 11.67 7.75
N PRO A 323 32.83 11.47 6.96
CA PRO A 323 33.39 10.14 6.71
C PRO A 323 34.20 9.63 7.91
N VAL A 324 34.06 8.34 8.20
CA VAL A 324 34.76 7.63 9.29
C VAL A 324 35.21 6.26 8.77
N GLY A 325 36.52 6.00 8.75
CA GLY A 325 37.09 4.69 8.41
C GLY A 325 36.75 4.23 6.99
N SER A 326 36.98 5.08 5.99
CA SER A 326 36.59 4.75 4.61
C SER A 326 37.48 3.69 3.99
N HIS A 327 36.92 2.88 3.10
CA HIS A 327 37.66 1.93 2.27
C HIS A 327 37.40 2.15 0.78
N CYS A 328 38.27 1.61 -0.06
CA CYS A 328 38.08 1.64 -1.51
C CYS A 328 36.76 0.93 -1.89
N ALA A 329 36.07 1.47 -2.89
CA ALA A 329 34.84 0.87 -3.39
C ALA A 329 35.14 -0.52 -4.00
N ARG A 330 34.27 -1.50 -3.74
CA ARG A 330 34.44 -2.87 -4.24
C ARG A 330 33.60 -3.06 -5.50
N ILE A 331 34.16 -3.73 -6.51
CA ILE A 331 33.44 -4.10 -7.73
C ILE A 331 33.16 -5.60 -7.73
N TYR A 332 31.98 -5.98 -8.20
CA TYR A 332 31.58 -7.38 -8.38
C TYR A 332 30.66 -7.51 -9.60
N GLY A 333 30.55 -8.73 -10.14
CA GLY A 333 29.76 -9.05 -11.32
C GLY A 333 28.44 -9.73 -10.96
N LEU A 334 27.34 -9.28 -11.56
CA LEU A 334 26.07 -10.01 -11.55
C LEU A 334 25.85 -10.76 -12.87
N PRO A 335 25.62 -12.09 -12.86
CA PRO A 335 25.44 -12.87 -14.08
C PRO A 335 24.17 -12.50 -14.86
N LYS A 336 24.31 -12.19 -16.15
CA LYS A 336 23.19 -11.99 -17.09
C LYS A 336 22.75 -13.33 -17.67
N ILE A 337 22.08 -14.14 -16.85
CA ILE A 337 21.60 -15.51 -17.20
C ILE A 337 20.66 -15.60 -18.43
N HIS A 338 20.15 -14.46 -18.92
CA HIS A 338 19.29 -14.37 -20.11
C HIS A 338 20.08 -14.07 -21.39
N LYS A 339 21.42 -14.08 -21.33
CA LYS A 339 22.30 -13.83 -22.48
C LYS A 339 23.24 -15.01 -22.68
N SER A 340 23.56 -15.30 -23.95
CA SER A 340 24.55 -16.32 -24.31
C SER A 340 25.92 -16.02 -23.68
N GLY A 341 26.63 -17.06 -23.24
CA GLY A 341 27.92 -16.95 -22.55
C GLY A 341 27.85 -16.39 -21.12
N ILE A 342 26.66 -16.00 -20.64
CA ILE A 342 26.39 -15.50 -19.28
C ILE A 342 27.39 -14.38 -18.88
N PRO A 343 27.40 -13.26 -19.62
CA PRO A 343 28.27 -12.14 -19.31
C PRO A 343 27.92 -11.52 -17.95
N LEU A 344 28.93 -10.99 -17.27
CA LEU A 344 28.75 -10.31 -15.99
C LEU A 344 28.35 -8.85 -16.19
N ARG A 345 27.54 -8.32 -15.27
CA ARG A 345 27.33 -6.88 -15.14
C ARG A 345 28.19 -6.36 -14.00
N PRO A 346 29.16 -5.48 -14.27
CA PRO A 346 29.92 -4.87 -13.20
C PRO A 346 29.00 -3.97 -12.37
N VAL A 347 29.05 -4.17 -11.05
CA VAL A 347 28.36 -3.36 -10.04
C VAL A 347 29.40 -2.89 -9.04
N MET A 348 29.45 -1.57 -8.83
CA MET A 348 30.36 -0.96 -7.85
C MET A 348 29.60 -0.72 -6.54
N SER A 349 29.99 -1.45 -5.48
CA SER A 349 29.56 -1.16 -4.12
C SER A 349 30.34 0.02 -3.57
N THR A 350 29.65 1.14 -3.40
CA THR A 350 30.18 2.35 -2.76
C THR A 350 29.90 2.39 -1.26
N ILE A 351 29.32 1.33 -0.69
CA ILE A 351 29.03 1.26 0.75
C ILE A 351 30.34 1.34 1.52
N GLY A 352 30.43 2.29 2.45
CA GLY A 352 31.64 2.51 3.25
C GLY A 352 32.79 3.22 2.52
N SER A 353 32.58 3.67 1.28
CA SER A 353 33.50 4.59 0.61
C SER A 353 33.42 6.00 1.21
N TYR A 354 34.47 6.81 0.98
CA TYR A 354 34.64 8.11 1.62
C TYR A 354 33.47 9.08 1.40
N ASN A 355 32.77 9.00 0.27
CA ASN A 355 31.64 9.87 -0.05
C ASN A 355 30.26 9.23 0.21
N TYR A 356 30.19 7.99 0.70
CA TYR A 356 28.93 7.25 0.88
C TYR A 356 27.92 7.98 1.77
N ARG A 357 28.37 8.45 2.93
CA ARG A 357 27.52 9.14 3.92
C ARG A 357 26.97 10.46 3.39
N LEU A 358 27.83 11.25 2.73
CA LEU A 358 27.41 12.47 2.04
C LEU A 358 26.41 12.15 0.91
N ALA A 359 26.66 11.12 0.10
CA ALA A 359 25.74 10.72 -0.96
C ALA A 359 24.35 10.35 -0.42
N LYS A 360 24.28 9.66 0.73
CA LYS A 360 23.02 9.33 1.40
C LYS A 360 22.28 10.58 1.91
N LEU A 361 23.00 11.53 2.51
CA LEU A 361 22.42 12.82 2.92
C LEU A 361 21.82 13.56 1.71
N LEU A 362 22.60 13.68 0.63
CA LEU A 362 22.15 14.36 -0.60
C LEU A 362 20.96 13.64 -1.25
N ALA A 363 20.99 12.30 -1.33
CA ALA A 363 19.89 11.53 -1.89
C ALA A 363 18.57 11.77 -1.13
N ASN A 364 18.63 11.87 0.20
CA ASN A 364 17.46 12.19 1.03
C ASN A 364 16.95 13.61 0.77
N LYS A 365 17.85 14.61 0.71
CA LYS A 365 17.50 16.01 0.42
C LYS A 365 16.91 16.19 -0.98
N LEU A 366 17.40 15.44 -1.95
CA LEU A 366 16.95 15.49 -3.35
C LEU A 366 15.76 14.57 -3.64
N GLN A 367 15.38 13.68 -2.71
CA GLN A 367 14.26 12.76 -2.89
C GLN A 367 12.93 13.46 -3.25
N PRO A 368 12.55 14.60 -2.64
CA PRO A 368 11.32 15.31 -3.00
C PRO A 368 11.32 15.78 -4.46
N LEU A 369 12.48 16.15 -5.01
CA LEU A 369 12.62 16.56 -6.40
C LEU A 369 12.37 15.40 -7.38
N ARG A 370 12.66 14.15 -6.95
CA ARG A 370 12.36 12.93 -7.72
C ARG A 370 10.90 12.50 -7.67
N LYS A 371 10.13 12.93 -6.66
CA LYS A 371 8.71 12.57 -6.47
C LYS A 371 7.75 13.42 -7.31
N ARG A 372 8.23 14.47 -7.97
CA ARG A 372 7.44 15.18 -8.99
C ARG A 372 7.17 14.20 -10.14
N LYS A 373 5.92 14.15 -10.62
CA LYS A 373 5.58 13.34 -11.80
C LYS A 373 6.53 13.76 -12.92
N THR A 374 7.46 12.88 -13.27
CA THR A 374 8.35 13.17 -14.40
C THR A 374 7.47 13.33 -15.63
N VAL A 375 7.92 14.12 -16.60
CA VAL A 375 7.27 14.23 -17.91
C VAL A 375 6.90 12.84 -18.46
N ARG A 376 7.76 11.84 -18.25
CA ARG A 376 7.51 10.43 -18.57
C ARG A 376 6.27 9.82 -17.89
N GLN A 377 6.01 10.14 -16.63
CA GLN A 377 4.80 9.69 -15.92
C GLN A 377 3.53 10.43 -16.35
N ALA A 378 3.65 11.71 -16.77
CA ALA A 378 2.54 12.46 -17.36
C ALA A 378 2.20 11.92 -18.76
N CYS A 379 3.20 11.70 -19.61
CA CYS A 379 3.03 11.07 -20.92
C CYS A 379 2.45 9.65 -20.83
N ARG A 380 2.85 8.86 -19.82
CA ARG A 380 2.26 7.53 -19.59
C ARG A 380 0.76 7.63 -19.27
N ARG A 381 0.36 8.58 -18.41
CA ARG A 381 -1.05 8.82 -18.11
C ARG A 381 -1.84 9.31 -19.33
N LEU A 382 -1.25 10.14 -20.18
CA LEU A 382 -1.91 10.58 -21.44
C LEU A 382 -2.15 9.40 -22.39
N LYS A 383 -1.18 8.46 -22.50
CA LYS A 383 -1.38 7.20 -23.25
C LYS A 383 -2.50 6.34 -22.66
N GLU A 384 -2.56 6.20 -21.33
CA GLU A 384 -3.65 5.50 -20.63
C GLU A 384 -5.04 6.12 -20.91
N HIS A 385 -5.10 7.36 -21.42
CA HIS A 385 -6.30 8.09 -21.80
C HIS A 385 -6.53 8.22 -23.32
N GLY A 386 -5.78 7.48 -24.15
CA GLY A 386 -6.00 7.41 -25.60
C GLY A 386 -5.25 8.44 -26.45
N ALA A 387 -4.27 9.15 -25.89
CA ALA A 387 -3.45 10.08 -26.67
C ALA A 387 -2.55 9.35 -27.70
N PRO A 388 -2.43 9.85 -28.96
CA PRO A 388 -1.62 9.22 -29.99
C PRO A 388 -0.13 9.15 -29.62
N THR A 389 0.56 8.11 -30.10
CA THR A 389 1.95 7.77 -29.78
C THR A 389 2.94 8.90 -30.07
N ASN A 390 2.63 9.76 -31.05
CA ASN A 390 3.50 10.84 -31.54
C ASN A 390 3.65 12.04 -30.59
N ILE A 391 2.81 12.15 -29.53
CA ILE A 391 2.92 13.24 -28.53
C ILE A 391 4.08 12.97 -27.54
N THR A 392 4.68 11.78 -27.55
CA THR A 392 5.72 11.39 -26.59
C THR A 392 7.15 11.78 -26.95
N THR A 393 7.38 12.33 -28.14
CA THR A 393 8.65 12.96 -28.51
C THR A 393 8.61 14.43 -28.14
N ILE A 394 8.84 14.72 -26.87
CA ILE A 394 9.30 16.07 -26.49
C ILE A 394 10.74 16.16 -26.97
N GLU A 395 11.01 17.07 -27.90
CA GLU A 395 12.40 17.40 -28.27
C GLU A 395 13.19 17.66 -26.99
N PRO A 396 14.33 16.97 -26.78
CA PRO A 396 15.06 17.08 -25.54
C PRO A 396 15.50 18.52 -25.34
N SER A 397 15.04 19.16 -24.26
CA SER A 397 15.49 20.50 -23.88
C SER A 397 17.02 20.53 -23.88
N GLN A 398 17.62 21.44 -24.65
CA GLN A 398 19.06 21.59 -24.79
C GLN A 398 19.82 21.82 -23.45
N ASN A 399 19.09 22.10 -22.36
CA ASN A 399 19.66 22.45 -21.06
C ASN A 399 19.82 21.29 -20.06
N LEU A 400 19.49 20.05 -20.43
CA LEU A 400 19.89 18.89 -19.64
C LEU A 400 21.24 18.39 -20.17
N ARG A 401 22.33 18.77 -19.48
CA ARG A 401 23.68 18.21 -19.66
C ARG A 401 23.64 16.67 -19.58
N ARG A 402 23.34 16.00 -20.69
CA ARG A 402 23.97 14.73 -21.05
C ARG A 402 25.29 15.11 -21.70
N SER A 403 26.38 14.56 -21.17
CA SER A 403 27.72 14.74 -21.69
C SER A 403 27.74 14.65 -23.22
N ALA A 404 28.24 15.71 -23.86
CA ALA A 404 28.55 15.79 -25.28
C ALA A 404 29.56 14.70 -25.68
N ARG A 405 29.07 13.49 -25.96
CA ARG A 405 29.85 12.37 -26.50
C ARG A 405 29.41 11.95 -27.90
N ILE A 406 28.62 12.78 -28.59
CA ILE A 406 28.02 12.40 -29.90
C ILE A 406 28.73 13.06 -31.09
N ALA A 407 29.64 14.02 -30.90
CA ALA A 407 30.16 14.75 -32.05
C ALA A 407 31.23 14.01 -32.85
N GLU A 408 32.17 13.28 -32.24
CA GLU A 408 33.35 12.81 -32.97
C GLU A 408 33.85 11.45 -32.48
N ASN A 409 33.29 10.37 -33.03
CA ASN A 409 34.08 9.25 -33.58
C ASN A 409 33.17 8.15 -34.13
N LYS A 410 33.27 7.98 -35.45
CA LYS A 410 32.72 6.86 -36.23
C LYS A 410 33.39 5.55 -35.80
N LYS A 411 32.74 4.78 -34.92
CA LYS A 411 32.78 3.29 -34.79
C LYS A 411 32.28 2.86 -33.41
N PHE A 412 31.07 3.26 -33.06
CA PHE A 412 30.25 2.49 -32.13
C PHE A 412 28.82 2.56 -32.67
N GLN A 413 28.40 1.51 -33.37
CA GLN A 413 26.97 1.23 -33.49
C GLN A 413 26.48 1.05 -32.05
N ILE A 414 25.88 2.11 -31.51
CA ILE A 414 24.94 1.97 -30.42
C ILE A 414 23.80 1.17 -31.03
N TYR A 415 23.83 -0.15 -30.83
CA TYR A 415 22.64 -0.97 -30.91
C TYR A 415 21.66 -0.35 -29.91
N TYR A 416 20.77 0.51 -30.42
CA TYR A 416 19.43 0.52 -29.90
C TYR A 416 18.99 -0.93 -29.92
N GLY A 417 18.58 -1.46 -28.78
CA GLY A 417 17.91 -2.75 -28.77
C GLY A 417 16.65 -2.62 -29.62
N GLU A 418 16.77 -2.94 -30.91
CA GLU A 418 15.69 -3.52 -31.69
C GLU A 418 15.40 -4.89 -31.07
N SER A 419 14.64 -4.85 -29.98
CA SER A 419 13.83 -5.92 -29.39
C SER A 419 13.41 -5.47 -27.99
N ASP A 420 12.43 -4.57 -27.97
CA ASP A 420 11.17 -4.79 -27.24
C ASP A 420 10.05 -4.13 -28.08
N THR A 421 10.08 -4.41 -29.39
CA THR A 421 8.93 -4.26 -30.29
C THR A 421 7.97 -5.46 -30.19
N SER A 422 8.12 -6.32 -29.18
CA SER A 422 7.18 -7.41 -28.86
C SER A 422 6.36 -7.17 -27.59
N ASP A 423 6.50 -6.01 -26.93
CA ASP A 423 5.54 -5.52 -25.92
C ASP A 423 4.46 -4.64 -26.57
N TYR A 424 4.16 -4.86 -27.86
CA TYR A 424 2.79 -4.66 -28.32
C TYR A 424 1.97 -5.80 -27.71
N GLU A 425 1.54 -5.63 -26.46
CA GLU A 425 0.14 -5.96 -26.23
C GLU A 425 -0.62 -5.11 -27.25
N GLU A 426 -1.04 -5.73 -28.36
CA GLU A 426 -2.18 -5.24 -29.11
C GLU A 426 -3.24 -4.96 -28.06
N VAL A 427 -3.44 -3.68 -27.75
CA VAL A 427 -4.48 -3.25 -26.85
C VAL A 427 -5.76 -3.65 -27.56
N ASN A 428 -6.33 -4.77 -27.13
CA ASN A 428 -7.59 -5.28 -27.62
C ASN A 428 -8.61 -4.11 -27.54
N PRO A 429 -9.09 -3.56 -28.68
CA PRO A 429 -9.87 -2.33 -28.71
C PRO A 429 -11.14 -2.42 -27.88
N GLU A 430 -11.61 -3.63 -27.60
CA GLU A 430 -12.84 -3.88 -26.85
C GLU A 430 -12.68 -3.76 -25.33
N LYS A 431 -11.45 -3.66 -24.79
CA LYS A 431 -11.20 -3.64 -23.33
C LYS A 431 -10.95 -2.28 -22.69
N THR A 432 -10.99 -1.16 -23.42
CA THR A 432 -10.60 0.15 -22.87
C THR A 432 -11.72 1.19 -22.82
N ILE A 433 -12.69 0.99 -21.90
CA ILE A 433 -13.53 2.09 -21.39
C ILE A 433 -13.18 2.34 -19.92
N THR A 434 -11.91 2.59 -19.61
CA THR A 434 -11.44 2.72 -18.22
C THR A 434 -11.41 4.17 -17.73
N SER A 435 -11.48 5.18 -18.62
CA SER A 435 -11.40 6.59 -18.22
C SER A 435 -12.61 7.43 -18.63
N ALA A 436 -12.91 8.46 -17.83
CA ALA A 436 -14.01 9.39 -18.11
C ALA A 436 -13.81 10.16 -19.43
N ILE A 437 -12.54 10.45 -19.79
CA ILE A 437 -12.18 11.14 -21.03
C ILE A 437 -12.45 10.24 -22.24
N GLN A 438 -11.99 8.99 -22.22
CA GLN A 438 -12.26 8.02 -23.30
C GLN A 438 -13.77 7.80 -23.45
N ARG A 439 -14.50 7.64 -22.35
CA ARG A 439 -15.94 7.49 -22.35
C ARG A 439 -16.66 8.70 -22.97
N HIS A 440 -16.20 9.91 -22.66
CA HIS A 440 -16.72 11.15 -23.26
C HIS A 440 -16.46 11.22 -24.77
N ILE A 441 -15.23 10.94 -25.21
CA ILE A 441 -14.86 10.91 -26.64
C ILE A 441 -15.75 9.91 -27.39
N THR A 442 -15.94 8.70 -26.84
CA THR A 442 -16.79 7.67 -27.45
C THR A 442 -18.28 8.02 -27.41
N SER A 443 -18.78 8.60 -26.31
CA SER A 443 -20.22 8.88 -26.16
C SER A 443 -20.68 10.15 -26.88
N THR A 444 -19.79 11.11 -27.08
CA THR A 444 -20.13 12.42 -27.68
C THR A 444 -19.51 12.63 -29.06
N ASN A 445 -18.71 11.67 -29.55
CA ASN A 445 -17.91 11.75 -30.78
C ASN A 445 -17.02 13.01 -30.85
N HIS A 446 -16.67 13.56 -29.69
CA HIS A 446 -15.91 14.79 -29.55
C HIS A 446 -14.41 14.49 -29.63
N LYS A 447 -13.71 15.05 -30.62
CA LYS A 447 -12.24 14.93 -30.75
C LYS A 447 -11.55 15.85 -29.74
N MET A 448 -10.77 15.26 -28.82
CA MET A 448 -9.89 15.99 -27.92
C MET A 448 -8.64 16.50 -28.66
N ASP A 449 -8.32 17.79 -28.50
CA ASP A 449 -7.04 18.33 -28.93
C ASP A 449 -5.97 17.96 -27.90
N TRP A 450 -5.15 16.97 -28.26
CA TRP A 450 -4.07 16.48 -27.42
C TRP A 450 -2.75 17.21 -27.64
N ILE A 451 -2.69 18.12 -28.63
CA ILE A 451 -1.47 18.80 -29.06
C ILE A 451 -1.38 20.18 -28.38
N ASN A 452 -2.50 20.91 -28.30
CA ASN A 452 -2.54 22.24 -27.68
C ASN A 452 -3.08 22.20 -26.25
N TRP A 453 -2.34 21.58 -25.33
CA TRP A 453 -2.64 21.66 -23.89
C TRP A 453 -1.58 22.49 -23.16
N SER A 454 -2.02 23.27 -22.16
CA SER A 454 -1.13 24.03 -21.28
C SER A 454 -1.56 23.86 -19.83
N ILE A 455 -0.61 24.00 -18.90
CA ILE A 455 -0.92 23.99 -17.46
C ILE A 455 -1.38 25.40 -17.10
N LEU A 456 -2.67 25.57 -16.87
CA LEU A 456 -3.26 26.86 -16.54
C LEU A 456 -2.85 27.36 -15.15
N ASP A 457 -2.69 26.45 -14.18
CA ASP A 457 -2.38 26.86 -12.80
C ASP A 457 -1.62 25.78 -11.99
N ARG A 458 -0.92 26.19 -10.92
CA ARG A 458 -0.14 25.31 -10.03
C ARG A 458 -0.29 25.70 -8.56
N ASP A 459 -0.46 24.72 -7.66
CA ASP A 459 -0.40 24.92 -6.20
C ASP A 459 0.06 23.63 -5.48
N ASN A 460 0.65 23.78 -4.30
CA ASN A 460 1.16 22.68 -3.47
C ASN A 460 0.08 22.06 -2.57
N HIS A 461 -1.06 22.75 -2.36
CA HIS A 461 -2.14 22.28 -1.51
C HIS A 461 -3.36 21.86 -2.35
N PRO A 462 -3.87 20.61 -2.21
CA PRO A 462 -4.94 20.07 -3.05
C PRO A 462 -6.22 20.92 -3.08
N TYR A 463 -6.60 21.52 -1.94
CA TYR A 463 -7.81 22.34 -1.87
C TYR A 463 -7.67 23.67 -2.64
N ARG A 464 -6.47 24.26 -2.69
CA ARG A 464 -6.21 25.51 -3.42
C ARG A 464 -6.24 25.30 -4.93
N LEU A 465 -5.82 24.13 -5.40
CA LEU A 465 -5.98 23.73 -6.80
C LEU A 465 -7.46 23.65 -7.20
N LEU A 466 -8.32 23.10 -6.33
CA LEU A 466 -9.77 23.04 -6.60
C LEU A 466 -10.41 24.44 -6.64
N VAL A 467 -9.96 25.36 -5.79
CA VAL A 467 -10.41 26.76 -5.81
C VAL A 467 -9.97 27.46 -7.10
N LYS A 468 -8.69 27.32 -7.48
CA LYS A 468 -8.15 27.88 -8.73
C LYS A 468 -8.84 27.30 -9.97
N GLU A 469 -9.09 26.00 -10.00
CA GLU A 469 -9.87 25.33 -11.04
C GLU A 469 -11.28 25.90 -11.13
N SER A 470 -11.94 26.10 -9.99
CA SER A 470 -13.28 26.70 -9.95
C SER A 470 -13.28 28.13 -10.51
N LEU A 471 -12.30 28.96 -10.14
CA LEU A 471 -12.16 30.33 -10.65
C LEU A 471 -11.90 30.34 -12.17
N ALA A 472 -11.02 29.47 -12.67
CA ALA A 472 -10.74 29.35 -14.10
C ALA A 472 -11.96 28.87 -14.89
N ILE A 473 -12.81 28.01 -14.32
CA ILE A 473 -14.07 27.59 -14.95
C ILE A 473 -15.07 28.75 -14.98
N THR A 474 -15.15 29.57 -13.92
CA THR A 474 -15.99 30.76 -13.88
C THR A 474 -15.55 31.80 -14.93
N GLU A 475 -14.25 32.07 -15.02
CA GLU A 475 -13.68 33.06 -15.95
C GLU A 475 -13.82 32.62 -17.42
N ASN A 476 -13.51 31.36 -17.73
CA ASN A 476 -13.55 30.85 -19.10
C ASN A 476 -14.94 30.37 -19.56
N SER A 477 -15.90 30.26 -18.64
CA SER A 477 -17.32 29.91 -18.91
C SER A 477 -17.53 28.80 -19.96
N PRO A 478 -16.91 27.61 -19.82
CA PRO A 478 -16.95 26.59 -20.87
C PRO A 478 -18.33 25.95 -21.03
N SER A 479 -18.76 25.76 -22.28
CA SER A 479 -20.10 25.26 -22.64
C SER A 479 -20.43 23.84 -22.15
N LEU A 480 -19.40 23.02 -21.87
CA LEU A 480 -19.51 21.58 -21.56
C LEU A 480 -19.82 21.24 -20.09
N ASN A 481 -19.74 22.19 -19.16
CA ASN A 481 -19.91 21.94 -17.72
C ASN A 481 -21.23 22.45 -17.14
N ARG A 482 -22.33 22.42 -17.90
CA ARG A 482 -23.69 22.63 -17.35
C ARG A 482 -24.19 21.39 -16.62
N THR A 483 -23.52 20.99 -15.55
CA THR A 483 -24.10 20.02 -14.60
C THR A 483 -24.98 20.76 -13.61
N THR A 484 -26.27 20.40 -13.54
CA THR A 484 -27.30 20.96 -12.64
C THR A 484 -27.06 20.71 -11.14
N ARG A 485 -25.86 20.24 -10.77
CA ARG A 485 -25.47 19.85 -9.40
C ARG A 485 -24.24 20.59 -8.88
N SER A 486 -23.65 21.49 -9.66
CA SER A 486 -22.56 22.34 -9.19
C SER A 486 -23.11 23.29 -8.13
N ILE A 487 -22.69 23.10 -6.87
CA ILE A 487 -23.04 24.01 -5.78
C ILE A 487 -22.23 25.29 -5.99
N PRO A 488 -22.84 26.49 -5.97
CA PRO A 488 -22.10 27.74 -6.12
C PRO A 488 -21.05 27.86 -5.00
N LEU A 489 -19.81 28.18 -5.38
CA LEU A 489 -18.71 28.36 -4.44
C LEU A 489 -18.92 29.68 -3.69
N VAL A 490 -19.39 29.60 -2.45
CA VAL A 490 -19.49 30.77 -1.56
C VAL A 490 -18.16 30.96 -0.86
N VAL A 491 -17.34 31.90 -1.34
CA VAL A 491 -16.08 32.27 -0.70
C VAL A 491 -16.38 33.29 0.39
N TYR A 492 -16.18 32.89 1.65
CA TYR A 492 -16.22 33.82 2.78
C TYR A 492 -14.83 34.46 2.91
N PRO A 493 -14.71 35.80 2.91
CA PRO A 493 -13.48 36.45 3.33
C PRO A 493 -13.28 36.13 4.82
N GLU A 494 -12.10 35.64 5.20
CA GLU A 494 -11.75 35.54 6.61
C GLU A 494 -11.85 36.96 7.23
N GLY A 495 -12.78 37.15 8.18
CA GLY A 495 -12.82 38.34 9.04
C GLY A 495 -14.06 39.24 9.01
N SER A 496 -15.18 38.91 8.33
CA SER A 496 -16.37 39.78 8.35
C SER A 496 -17.39 39.44 9.44
N THR A 497 -17.21 40.03 10.63
CA THR A 497 -18.29 40.17 11.62
C THR A 497 -19.27 41.26 11.18
N LYS A 498 -20.35 40.92 10.47
CA LYS A 498 -21.68 41.58 10.58
C LYS A 498 -22.70 40.97 9.62
N ARG A 499 -23.90 40.70 10.16
CA ARG A 499 -25.13 40.39 9.41
C ARG A 499 -25.46 41.55 8.47
N THR A 500 -25.44 41.31 7.16
CA THR A 500 -26.17 42.16 6.21
C THR A 500 -26.77 41.31 5.09
N THR A 501 -27.95 41.75 4.68
CA THR A 501 -28.99 41.12 3.86
C THR A 501 -28.55 40.67 2.47
N TYR A 502 -29.01 39.49 2.07
CA TYR A 502 -28.83 38.90 0.74
C TYR A 502 -29.68 39.62 -0.31
N ASN A 503 -29.03 40.19 -1.33
CA ASN A 503 -29.64 40.35 -2.65
C ASN A 503 -29.14 39.23 -3.55
N LYS A 504 -30.08 38.39 -4.02
CA LYS A 504 -29.89 37.49 -5.15
C LYS A 504 -29.54 38.35 -6.37
N ILE A 505 -28.37 38.12 -6.97
CA ILE A 505 -28.16 38.46 -8.37
C ILE A 505 -28.02 37.14 -9.12
N VAL A 506 -29.02 36.90 -9.96
CA VAL A 506 -29.09 35.84 -10.96
C VAL A 506 -28.38 36.37 -12.20
N SER A 507 -27.37 35.63 -12.68
CA SER A 507 -27.06 35.46 -14.10
C SER A 507 -26.13 34.26 -14.26
#